data_AF-A0AAD6BLJ0-F1
#
_entry.id   AF-A0AAD6BLJ0-F1
#
_cell.length_a   1.000
_cell.length_b   1.000
_cell.length_c   1.000
_cell.angle_alpha   90.00
_cell.angle_beta   90.00
_cell.angle_gamma   90.00
#
_symmetry.space_group_name_H-M   'P 1'
#
loop_
_entity.id
_entity.type
_entity.pdbx_description
1 polymer ?
#
loop_
_entity_poly.entity_id
_entity_poly.type
_entity_poly.pdbx_seq_one_letter_code
_entity_poly.pdbx_strand_id
1 'polypeptide(L)'
;ALKSCLVCLTSYCETHLEPHLTASSLKRHQLIDPVENLEDRMCLKHDKPLELYCKTDQTCVCMLCHFSDHKMHDVVPLKEGYEGQKAELETDIQQMIQKRQLKIEEIKHSVDLSKEEADGEIAEGVQVFTALKASVERGQANLINTIKEKQKTTENQAEDFIKELEQEISELKKRSSEVEQ
;
A
#
# COMPACT_ATOMS: atom_id res chain seq x y z
N ALA A 1 -21.81 30.74 -30.22
CA ALA A 1 -23.22 30.63 -30.66
C ALA A 1 -24.12 30.83 -29.45
N LEU A 2 -25.36 31.32 -29.62
CA LEU A 2 -26.34 31.52 -28.56
C LEU A 2 -27.37 30.40 -28.45
N LYS A 3 -27.77 29.81 -29.59
CA LYS A 3 -28.67 28.65 -29.64
C LYS A 3 -28.30 27.74 -30.80
N SER A 4 -28.62 26.46 -30.66
CA SER A 4 -28.56 25.47 -31.74
C SER A 4 -29.95 25.08 -32.18
N CYS A 5 -30.16 24.91 -33.48
CA CYS A 5 -31.43 24.46 -34.04
C CYS A 5 -31.39 22.97 -34.37
N LEU A 6 -32.29 22.18 -33.78
CA LEU A 6 -32.37 20.73 -34.03
C LEU A 6 -32.92 20.37 -35.42
N VAL A 7 -33.48 21.35 -36.14
CA VAL A 7 -33.98 21.17 -37.51
C VAL A 7 -32.93 21.56 -38.54
N CYS A 8 -32.17 22.63 -38.29
CA CYS A 8 -31.14 23.12 -39.21
C CYS A 8 -29.75 22.55 -38.91
N LEU A 9 -29.59 21.81 -37.82
CA LEU A 9 -28.34 21.21 -37.36
C LEU A 9 -27.17 22.20 -37.30
N THR A 10 -27.49 23.45 -36.97
CA THR A 10 -26.54 24.56 -36.97
C THR A 10 -26.69 25.38 -35.70
N SER A 11 -25.55 25.88 -35.20
CA SER A 11 -25.45 26.77 -34.05
C SER A 11 -25.33 28.22 -34.52
N TYR A 12 -26.19 29.10 -34.02
CA TYR A 12 -26.31 30.49 -34.51
C TYR A 12 -25.80 31.50 -33.49
N CYS A 13 -25.14 32.57 -33.96
CA CYS A 13 -24.96 33.79 -33.17
C CYS A 13 -26.26 34.61 -33.15
N GLU A 14 -26.31 35.68 -32.37
CA GLU A 14 -27.52 36.50 -32.16
C GLU A 14 -28.19 36.95 -33.47
N THR A 15 -27.42 37.51 -34.39
CA THR A 15 -27.93 38.02 -35.66
C THR A 15 -28.52 36.93 -36.55
N HIS A 16 -27.94 35.73 -36.54
CA HIS A 16 -28.43 34.61 -37.34
C HIS A 16 -29.53 33.81 -36.62
N LEU A 17 -29.75 34.05 -35.33
CA LEU A 17 -30.86 33.47 -34.56
C LEU A 17 -32.16 34.25 -34.74
N GLU A 18 -32.09 35.56 -35.00
CA GLU A 18 -33.27 36.44 -35.15
C GLU A 18 -34.33 35.88 -36.10
N PRO A 19 -34.01 35.32 -37.29
CA PRO A 19 -35.02 34.75 -38.17
C PRO A 19 -35.77 33.56 -37.57
N HIS A 20 -35.11 32.76 -36.71
CA HIS A 20 -35.77 31.67 -35.97
C HIS A 20 -36.74 32.18 -34.90
N LEU A 21 -36.59 33.43 -34.47
CA LEU A 21 -37.44 34.04 -33.45
C LEU A 21 -38.54 34.91 -34.06
N THR A 22 -38.39 35.39 -35.30
CA THR A 22 -39.33 36.34 -35.91
C THR A 22 -40.10 35.77 -37.10
N ALA A 23 -39.48 34.96 -37.96
CA ALA A 23 -40.11 34.41 -39.14
C ALA A 23 -41.06 33.24 -38.80
N SER A 24 -42.31 33.32 -39.26
CA SER A 24 -43.35 32.33 -38.95
C SER A 24 -42.99 30.89 -39.34
N SER A 25 -42.21 30.71 -40.41
CA SER A 25 -41.77 29.40 -40.90
C SER A 25 -40.67 28.77 -40.04
N LEU A 26 -39.85 29.58 -39.37
CA LEU A 26 -38.69 29.15 -38.58
C LEU A 26 -38.96 29.14 -37.08
N LYS A 27 -39.97 29.90 -36.60
CA LYS A 27 -40.44 29.89 -35.20
C LYS A 27 -40.82 28.51 -34.66
N ARG A 28 -41.21 27.59 -35.55
CA ARG A 28 -41.53 26.19 -35.20
C ARG A 28 -40.30 25.31 -35.03
N HIS A 29 -39.11 25.79 -35.37
CA HIS A 29 -37.88 25.03 -35.18
C HIS A 29 -37.53 24.98 -33.71
N GLN A 30 -37.19 23.79 -33.22
CA GLN A 30 -36.76 23.62 -31.84
C GLN A 30 -35.33 24.16 -31.65
N LEU A 31 -35.19 25.09 -30.71
CA LEU A 31 -33.92 25.68 -30.33
C LEU A 31 -33.49 25.15 -28.96
N ILE A 32 -32.22 24.75 -28.84
CA ILE A 32 -31.60 24.30 -27.60
C ILE A 32 -30.36 25.14 -27.28
N ASP A 33 -29.81 24.98 -26.08
CA ASP A 33 -28.52 25.59 -25.75
C ASP A 33 -27.43 25.11 -26.71
N PRO A 34 -26.41 25.94 -26.97
CA PRO A 34 -25.34 25.61 -27.90
C PRO A 34 -24.66 24.30 -27.52
N VAL A 35 -24.53 23.38 -28.48
CA VAL A 35 -23.77 22.15 -28.31
C VAL A 35 -22.69 22.07 -29.39
N GLU A 36 -21.54 21.51 -29.02
CA GLU A 36 -20.39 21.41 -29.94
C GLU A 36 -20.65 20.44 -31.09
N ASN A 37 -21.28 19.29 -30.81
CA ASN A 37 -21.66 18.31 -31.83
C ASN A 37 -23.18 18.06 -31.83
N LEU A 38 -23.88 18.67 -32.78
CA LEU A 38 -25.33 18.47 -32.98
C LEU A 38 -25.64 17.14 -33.64
N GLU A 39 -24.75 16.64 -34.50
CA GLU A 39 -24.96 15.40 -35.26
C GLU A 39 -25.02 14.18 -34.32
N ASP A 40 -24.22 14.16 -33.24
CA ASP A 40 -24.24 13.11 -32.22
C ASP A 40 -25.59 13.01 -31.47
N ARG A 41 -26.42 14.06 -31.53
CA ARG A 41 -27.75 14.09 -30.90
C ARG A 41 -28.87 13.69 -31.85
N MET A 42 -28.53 13.35 -33.09
CA MET A 42 -29.48 12.99 -34.14
C MET A 42 -29.40 11.51 -34.46
N CYS A 43 -30.55 10.89 -34.65
CA CYS A 43 -30.62 9.55 -35.18
C CYS A 43 -30.21 9.56 -36.66
N LEU A 44 -29.09 8.90 -36.96
CA LEU A 44 -28.56 8.81 -38.34
C LEU A 44 -29.54 8.15 -39.33
N LYS A 45 -30.45 7.30 -38.87
CA LYS A 45 -31.44 6.61 -39.72
C LYS A 45 -32.66 7.48 -40.05
N HIS A 46 -33.07 8.33 -39.12
CA HIS A 46 -34.37 9.02 -39.20
C HIS A 46 -34.26 10.54 -39.23
N ASP A 47 -33.07 11.10 -39.03
CA ASP A 47 -32.82 12.53 -38.93
C ASP A 47 -33.76 13.20 -37.90
N LYS A 48 -33.87 12.55 -36.74
CA LYS A 48 -34.68 13.00 -35.59
C LYS A 48 -33.83 13.02 -34.32
N PRO A 49 -34.12 13.94 -33.38
CA PRO A 49 -33.43 13.98 -32.10
C PRO A 49 -33.52 12.64 -31.35
N LEU A 50 -32.42 12.28 -30.67
CA LEU A 50 -32.37 11.17 -29.74
C LEU A 50 -32.96 11.61 -28.39
N GLU A 51 -34.19 11.20 -28.12
CA GLU A 51 -34.96 11.62 -26.93
C GLU A 51 -35.25 10.46 -25.98
N LEU A 52 -34.96 9.23 -26.40
CA LEU A 52 -35.19 8.00 -25.67
C LEU A 52 -33.88 7.25 -25.45
N TYR A 53 -33.86 6.37 -24.45
CA TYR A 53 -32.77 5.46 -24.18
C TYR A 53 -33.31 4.03 -24.16
N CYS A 54 -32.76 3.18 -25.02
CA CYS A 54 -33.05 1.75 -25.02
C CYS A 54 -32.16 1.07 -23.99
N LYS A 55 -32.74 0.61 -22.88
CA LYS A 55 -32.03 -0.12 -21.81
C LYS A 55 -31.51 -1.48 -22.28
N THR A 56 -32.23 -2.13 -23.20
CA THR A 56 -31.84 -3.43 -23.77
C THR A 56 -30.55 -3.34 -24.57
N ASP A 57 -30.43 -2.36 -25.46
CA ASP A 57 -29.26 -2.20 -26.34
C ASP A 57 -28.25 -1.18 -25.81
N GLN A 58 -28.56 -0.53 -24.69
CA GLN A 58 -27.77 0.53 -24.05
C GLN A 58 -27.40 1.67 -25.01
N THR A 59 -28.39 2.14 -25.79
CA THR A 59 -28.17 3.18 -26.80
C THR A 59 -29.28 4.23 -26.80
N CYS A 60 -28.91 5.45 -27.16
CA CYS A 60 -29.86 6.54 -27.36
C CYS A 60 -30.58 6.34 -28.70
N VAL A 61 -31.91 6.45 -28.70
CA VAL A 61 -32.76 6.22 -29.86
C VAL A 61 -33.77 7.35 -30.05
N CYS A 62 -34.22 7.58 -31.29
CA CYS A 62 -35.33 8.52 -31.55
C CYS A 62 -36.69 7.82 -31.42
N MET A 63 -37.77 8.60 -31.39
CA MET A 63 -39.15 8.09 -31.33
C MET A 63 -39.48 7.09 -32.45
N LEU A 64 -38.96 7.28 -33.67
CA LEU A 64 -39.23 6.37 -34.80
C LEU A 64 -38.50 5.03 -34.66
N CYS A 65 -37.30 5.02 -34.09
CA CYS A 65 -36.57 3.78 -33.74
C CYS A 65 -37.36 2.96 -32.72
N HIS A 66 -37.99 3.60 -31.74
CA HIS A 66 -38.82 2.91 -30.75
C HIS A 66 -40.01 2.16 -31.37
N PHE A 67 -40.67 2.72 -32.38
CA PHE A 67 -41.79 2.03 -33.06
C PHE A 67 -41.37 1.02 -34.14
N SER A 68 -40.08 0.98 -34.47
CA SER A 68 -39.51 0.08 -35.49
C SER A 68 -38.56 -0.92 -34.84
N ASP A 69 -37.26 -0.66 -34.91
CA ASP A 69 -36.20 -1.62 -34.55
C ASP A 69 -36.21 -1.97 -33.05
N HIS A 70 -36.67 -1.07 -32.18
CA HIS A 70 -36.68 -1.25 -30.72
C HIS A 70 -38.10 -1.46 -30.14
N LYS A 71 -39.05 -1.91 -30.97
CA LYS A 71 -40.47 -2.05 -30.59
C LYS A 71 -40.72 -2.97 -29.39
N MET A 72 -39.88 -3.98 -29.21
CA MET A 72 -39.99 -4.95 -28.11
C MET A 72 -38.94 -4.75 -27.02
N HIS A 73 -38.13 -3.68 -27.10
CA HIS A 73 -37.08 -3.40 -26.14
C HIS A 73 -37.60 -2.51 -25.01
N ASP A 74 -36.91 -2.55 -23.88
CA ASP A 74 -37.19 -1.62 -22.79
C ASP A 74 -36.61 -0.25 -23.16
N VAL A 75 -37.50 0.73 -23.38
CA VAL A 75 -37.16 2.08 -23.82
C VAL A 75 -37.77 3.08 -22.88
N VAL A 76 -36.93 3.95 -22.33
CA VAL A 76 -37.33 5.01 -21.39
C VAL A 76 -36.95 6.39 -21.93
N PRO A 77 -37.48 7.49 -21.36
CA PRO A 77 -36.99 8.82 -21.66
C PRO A 77 -35.48 8.92 -21.42
N LEU A 78 -34.76 9.62 -22.30
CA LEU A 78 -33.29 9.72 -22.23
C LEU A 78 -32.81 10.23 -20.87
N LYS A 79 -33.53 11.19 -20.27
CA LYS A 79 -33.21 11.72 -18.94
C LYS A 79 -33.27 10.64 -17.86
N GLU A 80 -34.29 9.78 -17.89
CA GLU A 80 -34.42 8.67 -16.94
C GLU A 80 -33.32 7.63 -17.14
N GLY A 81 -32.99 7.30 -18.39
CA GLY A 81 -31.88 6.40 -18.72
C GLY A 81 -30.54 6.92 -18.19
N TYR A 82 -30.26 8.20 -18.40
CA TYR A 82 -29.07 8.86 -17.88
C TYR A 82 -29.01 8.87 -16.35
N GLU A 83 -30.11 9.24 -15.68
CA GLU A 83 -30.16 9.28 -14.21
C GLU A 83 -29.97 7.88 -13.60
N GLY A 84 -30.58 6.86 -14.21
CA GLY A 84 -30.40 5.46 -13.81
C GLY A 84 -28.96 4.98 -13.96
N GLN A 85 -28.37 5.15 -15.15
CA GLN A 85 -26.99 4.72 -15.42
C GLN A 85 -25.98 5.48 -14.54
N LYS A 86 -26.21 6.77 -14.32
CA LYS A 86 -25.37 7.57 -13.41
C LYS A 86 -25.43 7.04 -11.98
N ALA A 87 -26.62 6.75 -11.46
CA ALA A 87 -26.79 6.25 -10.09
C ALA A 87 -26.17 4.85 -9.89
N GLU A 88 -26.27 3.98 -10.91
CA GLU A 88 -25.61 2.67 -10.91
C GLU A 88 -24.08 2.83 -10.86
N LEU A 89 -23.52 3.66 -11.75
CA LEU A 89 -22.09 3.93 -11.78
C LEU A 89 -21.57 4.57 -10.48
N GLU A 90 -22.33 5.49 -9.89
CA GLU A 90 -22.01 6.09 -8.59
C GLU A 90 -21.95 5.02 -7.49
N THR A 91 -22.90 4.09 -7.49
CA THR A 91 -22.94 2.98 -6.54
C THR A 91 -21.74 2.06 -6.70
N ASP A 92 -21.42 1.68 -7.94
CA ASP A 92 -20.26 0.82 -8.25
C ASP A 92 -18.95 1.45 -7.81
N ILE A 93 -18.76 2.74 -8.11
CA ILE A 93 -17.57 3.49 -7.69
C ILE A 93 -17.48 3.53 -6.17
N GLN A 94 -18.59 3.77 -5.45
CA GLN A 94 -18.59 3.76 -3.98
C GLN A 94 -18.22 2.40 -3.41
N GLN A 95 -18.75 1.31 -3.97
CA GLN A 95 -18.37 -0.05 -3.56
C GLN A 95 -16.89 -0.34 -3.81
N MET A 96 -16.36 0.08 -4.96
CA MET A 96 -14.94 -0.04 -5.27
C MET A 96 -14.07 0.74 -4.28
N ILE A 97 -14.46 1.97 -3.92
CA ILE A 97 -13.76 2.79 -2.92
C ILE A 97 -13.74 2.07 -1.58
N GLN A 98 -14.89 1.60 -1.09
CA GLN A 98 -14.98 0.88 0.19
C GLN A 98 -14.09 -0.37 0.20
N LYS A 99 -14.10 -1.15 -0.89
CA LYS A 99 -13.24 -2.32 -1.03
C LYS A 99 -11.75 -1.95 -0.95
N ARG A 100 -11.34 -0.83 -1.56
CA ARG A 100 -9.95 -0.35 -1.49
C ARG A 100 -9.60 0.18 -0.11
N GLN A 101 -10.51 0.84 0.59
CA GLN A 101 -10.32 1.27 1.98
C GLN A 101 -10.11 0.09 2.92
N LEU A 102 -10.96 -0.93 2.83
CA LEU A 102 -10.79 -2.18 3.60
C LEU A 102 -9.44 -2.83 3.31
N LYS A 103 -9.04 -2.86 2.02
CA LYS A 103 -7.76 -3.47 1.65
C LYS A 103 -6.55 -2.71 2.21
N ILE A 104 -6.64 -1.38 2.31
CA ILE A 104 -5.60 -0.57 2.94
C ILE A 104 -5.47 -0.91 4.42
N GLU A 105 -6.59 -1.03 5.15
CA GLU A 105 -6.57 -1.38 6.57
C GLU A 105 -6.03 -2.80 6.82
N GLU A 106 -6.40 -3.78 5.98
CA GLU A 106 -5.81 -5.13 6.02
C GLU A 106 -4.28 -5.11 5.85
N ILE A 107 -3.78 -4.34 4.88
CA ILE A 107 -2.35 -4.24 4.60
C ILE A 107 -1.61 -3.57 5.76
N LYS A 108 -2.16 -2.47 6.32
CA LYS A 108 -1.57 -1.80 7.49
C LYS A 108 -1.44 -2.76 8.66
N HIS A 109 -2.52 -3.48 8.98
CA HIS A 109 -2.52 -4.47 10.06
C HIS A 109 -1.49 -5.57 9.84
N SER A 110 -1.38 -6.09 8.60
CA SER A 110 -0.36 -7.09 8.26
C SER A 110 1.06 -6.57 8.42
N VAL A 111 1.31 -5.30 8.08
CA VAL A 111 2.64 -4.68 8.25
C VAL A 111 2.98 -4.52 9.72
N ASP A 112 2.02 -4.12 10.56
CA ASP A 112 2.26 -3.93 11.98
C ASP A 112 2.51 -5.28 12.69
N LEU A 113 1.75 -6.33 12.37
CA LEU A 113 2.04 -7.68 12.84
C LEU A 113 3.44 -8.16 12.44
N SER A 114 3.84 -7.90 11.19
CA SER A 114 5.18 -8.29 10.71
C SER A 114 6.30 -7.56 11.44
N LYS A 115 6.09 -6.30 11.84
CA LYS A 115 7.06 -5.57 12.68
C LYS A 115 7.16 -6.18 14.07
N GLU A 116 6.02 -6.46 14.70
CA GLU A 116 5.99 -7.08 16.04
C GLU A 116 6.68 -8.46 16.04
N GLU A 117 6.45 -9.26 15.00
CA GLU A 117 7.12 -10.56 14.82
C GLU A 117 8.63 -10.39 14.66
N ALA A 118 9.08 -9.49 13.78
CA ALA A 118 10.50 -9.21 13.57
C ALA A 118 11.20 -8.69 14.85
N ASP A 119 10.55 -7.79 15.60
CA ASP A 119 11.08 -7.31 16.89
C ASP A 119 11.18 -8.46 17.91
N GLY A 120 10.21 -9.38 17.91
CA GLY A 120 10.25 -10.61 18.70
C GLY A 120 11.44 -11.51 18.35
N GLU A 121 11.63 -11.83 17.07
CA GLU A 121 12.75 -12.65 16.59
C GLU A 121 14.11 -12.01 16.93
N ILE A 122 14.23 -10.69 16.80
CA ILE A 122 15.44 -9.95 17.19
C ILE A 122 15.69 -10.08 18.69
N ALA A 123 14.66 -9.90 19.53
CA ALA A 123 14.79 -9.99 20.97
C ALA A 123 15.22 -11.40 21.42
N GLU A 124 14.62 -12.45 20.86
CA GLU A 124 15.00 -13.84 21.11
C GLU A 124 16.45 -14.11 20.69
N GLY A 125 16.85 -13.66 19.49
CA GLY A 125 18.22 -13.77 19.00
C GLY A 125 19.23 -13.09 19.92
N VAL A 126 18.95 -11.83 20.32
CA VAL A 126 19.80 -11.07 21.25
C VAL A 126 19.91 -11.78 22.59
N GLN A 127 18.84 -12.37 23.11
CA GLN A 127 18.86 -13.11 24.37
C GLN A 127 19.80 -14.32 24.29
N VAL A 128 19.73 -15.10 23.20
CA VAL A 128 20.62 -16.25 22.97
C VAL A 128 22.08 -15.83 22.91
N PHE A 129 22.40 -14.80 22.12
CA PHE A 129 23.78 -14.31 22.01
C PHE A 129 24.30 -13.71 23.32
N THR A 130 23.44 -13.05 24.10
CA THR A 130 23.78 -12.55 25.43
C THR A 130 24.12 -13.68 26.39
N ALA A 131 23.32 -14.75 26.40
CA ALA A 131 23.57 -15.93 27.22
C ALA A 131 24.87 -16.64 26.81
N LEU A 132 25.13 -16.75 25.50
CA LEU A 132 26.37 -17.33 24.97
C LEU A 132 27.59 -16.50 25.40
N LYS A 133 27.54 -15.17 25.24
CA LYS A 133 28.61 -14.26 25.68
C LYS A 133 28.92 -14.45 27.17
N ALA A 134 27.89 -14.45 28.02
CA ALA A 134 28.07 -14.66 29.45
C ALA A 134 28.67 -16.05 29.78
N SER A 135 28.33 -17.07 29.01
CA SER A 135 28.91 -18.42 29.15
C SER A 135 30.41 -18.43 28.82
N VAL A 136 30.79 -17.77 27.72
CA VAL A 136 32.20 -17.63 27.31
C VAL A 136 32.99 -16.86 28.36
N GLU A 137 32.47 -15.72 28.85
CA GLU A 137 33.12 -14.92 29.90
C GLU A 137 33.33 -15.73 31.19
N ARG A 138 32.32 -16.50 31.63
CA ARG A 138 32.46 -17.41 32.78
C ARG A 138 33.52 -18.49 32.53
N GLY A 139 33.51 -19.11 31.34
CA GLY A 139 34.50 -20.11 30.96
C GLY A 139 35.92 -19.55 31.00
N GLN A 140 36.12 -18.34 30.49
CA GLN A 140 37.39 -17.64 30.51
C GLN A 140 37.85 -17.34 31.95
N ALA A 141 36.96 -16.80 32.80
CA ALA A 141 37.28 -16.53 34.19
C ALA A 141 37.68 -17.80 34.96
N ASN A 142 36.94 -18.89 34.75
CA ASN A 142 37.24 -20.20 35.35
C ASN A 142 38.61 -20.72 34.93
N LEU A 143 38.93 -20.66 33.62
CA LEU A 143 40.24 -21.07 33.11
C LEU A 143 41.39 -20.30 33.77
N ILE A 144 41.26 -18.97 33.84
CA ILE A 144 42.28 -18.10 34.47
C ILE A 144 42.47 -18.48 35.94
N ASN A 145 41.39 -18.67 36.69
CA ASN A 145 41.46 -19.01 38.10
C ASN A 145 42.13 -20.38 38.32
N THR A 146 41.75 -21.40 37.53
CA THR A 146 42.38 -22.72 37.62
C THR A 146 43.89 -22.67 37.34
N ILE A 147 44.33 -21.87 36.36
CA ILE A 147 45.76 -21.69 36.07
C ILE A 147 46.46 -21.01 37.26
N LYS A 148 45.88 -19.95 37.82
CA LYS A 148 46.45 -19.24 38.98
C LYS A 148 46.55 -20.12 40.22
N GLU A 149 45.55 -20.96 40.50
CA GLU A 149 45.58 -21.89 41.63
C GLU A 149 46.66 -22.94 41.47
N LYS A 150 46.80 -23.52 40.27
CA LYS A 150 47.87 -24.46 39.95
C LYS A 150 49.24 -23.81 40.10
N GLN A 151 49.42 -22.63 39.53
CA GLN A 151 50.65 -21.85 39.65
C GLN A 151 51.01 -21.61 41.12
N LYS A 152 50.07 -21.09 41.92
CA LYS A 152 50.29 -20.82 43.35
C LYS A 152 50.68 -22.08 44.13
N THR A 153 50.07 -23.22 43.79
CA THR A 153 50.40 -24.51 44.42
C THR A 153 51.85 -24.91 44.12
N THR A 154 52.26 -24.79 42.86
CA THR A 154 53.64 -25.06 42.44
C THR A 154 54.64 -24.08 43.06
N GLU A 155 54.30 -22.79 43.14
CA GLU A 155 55.12 -21.76 43.79
C GLU A 155 55.32 -22.06 45.27
N ASN A 156 54.25 -22.38 46.01
CA ASN A 156 54.35 -22.76 47.42
C ASN A 156 55.24 -24.00 47.62
N GLN A 157 55.09 -25.03 46.77
CA GLN A 157 55.94 -26.23 46.84
C GLN A 157 57.41 -25.89 46.60
N ALA A 158 57.70 -25.03 45.61
CA ALA A 158 59.06 -24.59 45.33
C ALA A 158 59.65 -23.77 46.50
N GLU A 159 58.87 -22.88 47.11
CA GLU A 159 59.29 -22.12 48.29
C GLU A 159 59.63 -23.03 49.48
N ASP A 160 58.84 -24.08 49.71
CA ASP A 160 59.10 -25.03 50.79
C ASP A 160 60.40 -25.81 50.56
N PHE A 161 60.64 -26.30 49.33
CA PHE A 161 61.92 -26.94 48.97
C PHE A 161 63.11 -25.99 49.10
N ILE A 162 62.96 -24.72 48.69
CA ILE A 162 64.03 -23.72 48.84
C ILE A 162 64.40 -23.55 50.32
N LYS A 163 63.41 -23.43 51.22
CA LYS A 163 63.65 -23.30 52.67
C LYS A 163 64.39 -24.51 53.24
N GLU A 164 64.01 -25.72 52.85
CA GLU A 164 64.71 -26.95 53.27
C GLU A 164 66.18 -26.91 52.83
N LEU A 165 66.45 -26.58 51.57
CA LEU A 165 67.81 -26.47 51.04
C LEU A 165 68.63 -25.35 51.72
N GLU A 166 68.03 -24.21 52.01
CA GLU A 166 68.69 -23.11 52.75
C GLU A 166 69.09 -23.53 54.16
N GLN A 167 68.25 -24.33 54.82
CA GLN A 167 68.55 -24.90 56.13
C GLN A 167 69.69 -25.93 56.05
N GLU A 168 69.64 -26.86 55.10
CA GLU A 168 70.72 -27.83 54.86
C GLU A 168 72.06 -27.15 54.59
N ILE A 169 72.07 -26.10 53.74
CA ILE A 169 73.26 -25.30 53.47
C ILE A 169 73.81 -24.67 54.76
N SER A 170 72.94 -24.15 55.62
CA SER A 170 73.34 -23.53 56.88
C SER A 170 73.98 -24.53 57.85
N GLU A 171 73.41 -25.74 57.93
CA GLU A 171 73.96 -26.85 58.73
C GLU A 171 75.30 -27.35 58.18
N LEU A 172 75.42 -27.49 56.86
CA LEU A 172 76.66 -27.87 56.18
C LEU A 172 77.77 -26.83 56.40
N LYS A 173 77.45 -25.53 56.30
CA LYS A 173 78.39 -24.44 56.60
C LYS A 173 78.91 -24.51 58.04
N LYS A 174 78.03 -24.75 59.01
CA LYS A 174 78.41 -24.91 60.42
C LYS A 174 79.37 -26.08 60.61
N ARG A 175 79.04 -27.26 60.08
CA ARG A 175 79.90 -28.44 60.15
C ARG A 175 81.26 -28.22 59.47
N SER A 176 81.30 -27.50 58.36
CA SER A 176 82.55 -27.15 57.68
C SER A 176 83.46 -26.32 58.58
N SER A 177 82.92 -25.29 59.25
CA SER A 177 83.70 -24.45 60.16
C SER A 177 84.21 -25.18 61.40
N GLU A 178 83.50 -26.22 61.86
CA GLU A 178 83.93 -27.07 62.97
C GLU A 178 85.10 -27.99 62.59
N VAL A 179 85.23 -28.36 61.30
CA VAL A 179 86.32 -29.21 60.78
C VAL A 179 87.59 -28.42 60.47
N GLU A 180 87.47 -27.11 60.21
CA GLU A 180 88.62 -26.21 59.94
C GLU A 180 89.35 -25.71 61.21
N GLN A 181 88.87 -26.06 62.42
CA GLN A 181 89.50 -25.79 63.73
C GLN A 181 90.45 -26.90 64.17
#